data_AF-A0A7K1CEA6-F1
#
_entry.id   AF-A0A7K1CEA6-F1
#
_cell.length_a   1.000
_cell.length_b   1.000
_cell.length_c   1.000
_cell.angle_alpha   90.00
_cell.angle_beta   90.00
_cell.angle_gamma   90.00
#
_symmetry.space_group_name_H-M   'P 1'
#
loop_
_entity.id
_entity.type
_entity.pdbx_description
1 polymer ?
#
loop_
_entity_poly.entity_id
_entity_poly.type
_entity_poly.pdbx_seq_one_letter_code
_entity_poly.pdbx_strand_id
1 'polypeptide(L)'
;MVTPKHLPWLRSIAGDLATATLSRLEETLPWYRDMPPARRAAVGNVAQSGISSFIQWYEDPTSQPWVAADVFAAAPRELLRSISLQETLQLIHVVVQMVEERVVAEHPELQEAVLRYSRDIAFSAADVYARAAEARGLWDARLEALVVDSIISGETSQEINSRVAALGWRADGQVAVLLGTRLESPDPDLIRKIARKL
;
A
#
# COMPACT_ATOMS: atom_id res chain seq x y z
N MET A 1 -32.97 -9.96 1.84
CA MET A 1 -32.23 -8.96 1.06
C MET A 1 -32.71 -9.04 -0.38
N VAL A 2 -33.00 -7.91 -1.02
CA VAL A 2 -33.41 -7.88 -2.43
C VAL A 2 -32.16 -8.11 -3.28
N THR A 3 -32.16 -9.14 -4.12
CA THR A 3 -31.05 -9.42 -5.03
C THR A 3 -30.92 -8.27 -6.04
N PRO A 4 -29.73 -7.66 -6.19
CA PRO A 4 -29.52 -6.58 -7.16
C PRO A 4 -29.84 -7.05 -8.59
N LYS A 5 -30.51 -6.19 -9.37
CA LYS A 5 -30.98 -6.49 -10.75
C LYS A 5 -29.91 -7.08 -11.66
N HIS A 6 -28.67 -6.56 -11.60
CA HIS A 6 -27.60 -6.93 -12.51
C HIS A 6 -26.67 -8.03 -11.98
N LEU A 7 -26.91 -8.56 -10.78
CA LEU A 7 -26.04 -9.56 -10.17
C LEU A 7 -25.87 -10.84 -11.02
N PRO A 8 -26.92 -11.41 -11.66
CA PRO A 8 -26.76 -12.57 -12.52
C PRO A 8 -25.86 -12.29 -13.73
N TRP A 9 -26.00 -11.12 -14.34
CA TRP A 9 -25.20 -10.72 -15.48
C TRP A 9 -23.73 -10.49 -15.08
N LEU A 10 -23.48 -9.77 -13.98
CA LEU A 10 -22.13 -9.57 -13.45
C LEU A 10 -21.41 -10.91 -13.18
N ARG A 11 -22.13 -11.89 -12.61
CA ARG A 11 -21.60 -13.24 -12.40
C ARG A 11 -21.31 -13.96 -13.72
N SER A 12 -22.14 -13.77 -14.74
CA SER A 12 -21.91 -14.39 -16.06
C SER A 12 -20.69 -13.83 -16.81
N ILE A 13 -20.38 -12.54 -16.65
CA ILE A 13 -19.25 -11.91 -17.36
C ILE A 13 -17.92 -11.97 -16.60
N ALA A 14 -17.92 -12.46 -15.35
CA ALA A 14 -16.76 -12.43 -14.47
C ALA A 14 -15.51 -13.08 -15.08
N GLY A 15 -15.68 -14.22 -15.78
CA GLY A 15 -14.58 -14.94 -16.43
C GLY A 15 -13.99 -14.19 -17.63
N ASP A 16 -14.84 -13.58 -18.46
CA ASP A 16 -14.41 -12.76 -19.61
C ASP A 16 -13.72 -11.49 -19.13
N LEU A 17 -14.26 -10.86 -18.08
CA LEU A 17 -13.66 -9.68 -17.46
C LEU A 17 -12.30 -10.00 -16.85
N ALA A 18 -12.17 -11.13 -16.16
CA ALA A 18 -10.88 -11.63 -15.67
C ALA A 18 -9.86 -11.82 -16.80
N THR A 19 -10.25 -12.50 -17.88
CA THR A 19 -9.36 -12.76 -19.03
C THR A 19 -8.92 -11.47 -19.71
N ALA A 20 -9.85 -10.54 -19.93
CA ALA A 20 -9.55 -9.22 -20.48
C ALA A 20 -8.63 -8.42 -19.55
N THR A 21 -8.82 -8.52 -18.23
CA THR A 21 -7.97 -7.86 -17.24
C THR A 21 -6.54 -8.41 -17.29
N LEU A 22 -6.36 -9.73 -17.36
CA LEU A 22 -5.03 -10.33 -17.49
C LEU A 22 -4.31 -9.88 -18.77
N SER A 23 -5.04 -9.81 -19.88
CA SER A 23 -4.50 -9.30 -21.15
C SER A 23 -4.06 -7.83 -21.00
N ARG A 24 -4.89 -6.99 -20.36
CA ARG A 24 -4.56 -5.59 -20.09
C ARG A 24 -3.32 -5.45 -19.20
N LEU A 25 -3.18 -6.28 -18.17
CA LEU A 25 -2.00 -6.27 -17.30
C LEU A 25 -0.72 -6.58 -18.09
N GLU A 26 -0.76 -7.56 -18.99
CA GLU A 26 0.40 -7.94 -19.82
C GLU A 26 0.78 -6.86 -20.84
N GLU A 27 -0.21 -6.14 -21.38
CA GLU A 27 0.00 -5.01 -22.29
C GLU A 27 0.56 -3.77 -21.58
N THR A 28 0.06 -3.47 -20.38
CA THR A 28 0.27 -2.15 -19.74
C THR A 28 1.35 -2.14 -18.66
N LEU A 29 1.65 -3.28 -18.04
CA LEU A 29 2.58 -3.39 -16.91
C LEU A 29 3.81 -4.22 -17.31
N PRO A 30 4.93 -3.57 -17.70
CA PRO A 30 6.15 -4.28 -18.09
C PRO A 30 6.66 -5.27 -17.03
N TRP A 31 6.59 -4.87 -15.75
CA TRP A 31 6.99 -5.73 -14.64
C TRP A 31 6.18 -7.03 -14.58
N TYR A 32 4.88 -6.98 -14.89
CA TYR A 32 4.00 -8.16 -14.87
C TYR A 32 4.36 -9.11 -16.01
N ARG A 33 4.61 -8.55 -17.21
CA ARG A 33 5.06 -9.30 -18.39
C ARG A 33 6.42 -9.96 -18.18
N ASP A 34 7.31 -9.32 -17.44
CA ASP A 34 8.68 -9.82 -17.25
C ASP A 34 8.80 -10.78 -16.04
N MET A 35 7.72 -10.97 -15.26
CA MET A 35 7.70 -11.90 -14.13
C MET A 35 7.85 -13.38 -14.55
N PRO A 36 8.53 -14.22 -13.74
CA PRO A 36 8.53 -15.66 -13.93
C PRO A 36 7.10 -16.24 -13.95
N PRO A 37 6.82 -17.30 -14.74
CA PRO A 37 5.45 -17.81 -14.94
C PRO A 37 4.68 -18.10 -13.65
N ALA A 38 5.31 -18.75 -12.67
CA ALA A 38 4.67 -19.07 -11.40
C ALA A 38 4.24 -17.81 -10.61
N ARG A 39 5.05 -16.76 -10.65
CA ARG A 39 4.77 -15.48 -9.98
C ARG A 39 3.66 -14.72 -10.71
N ARG A 40 3.76 -14.66 -12.04
CA ARG A 40 2.76 -14.02 -12.90
C ARG A 40 1.38 -14.64 -12.72
N ALA A 41 1.31 -15.97 -12.66
CA ALA A 41 0.06 -16.69 -12.41
C ALA A 41 -0.56 -16.30 -11.06
N ALA A 42 0.25 -16.19 -10.01
CA ALA A 42 -0.28 -15.83 -8.70
C ALA A 42 -0.73 -14.36 -8.60
N VAL A 43 -0.03 -13.42 -9.27
CA VAL A 43 -0.52 -12.04 -9.43
C VAL A 43 -1.80 -12.01 -10.28
N GLY A 44 -1.91 -12.88 -11.29
CA GLY A 44 -3.14 -13.06 -12.06
C GLY A 44 -4.33 -13.50 -11.21
N ASN A 45 -4.14 -14.48 -10.32
CA ASN A 45 -5.18 -14.93 -9.38
C ASN A 45 -5.63 -13.79 -8.46
N VAL A 46 -4.69 -12.95 -8.02
CA VAL A 46 -4.98 -11.74 -7.26
C VAL A 46 -5.89 -10.78 -8.06
N ALA A 47 -5.58 -10.54 -9.33
CA ALA A 47 -6.41 -9.68 -10.19
C ALA A 47 -7.84 -10.22 -10.33
N GLN A 48 -7.98 -11.54 -10.51
CA GLN A 48 -9.29 -12.21 -10.59
C GLN A 48 -10.11 -12.09 -9.29
N SER A 49 -9.44 -12.20 -8.14
CA SER A 49 -10.07 -11.96 -6.84
C SER A 49 -10.57 -10.51 -6.72
N GLY A 50 -9.86 -9.54 -7.28
CA GLY A 50 -10.31 -8.15 -7.35
C GLY A 50 -11.62 -7.97 -8.12
N ILE A 51 -11.73 -8.59 -9.29
CA ILE A 51 -12.98 -8.62 -10.07
C ILE A 51 -14.13 -9.25 -9.27
N SER A 52 -13.86 -10.38 -8.62
CA SER A 52 -14.86 -11.08 -7.80
C SER A 52 -15.31 -10.23 -6.62
N SER A 53 -14.42 -9.44 -6.03
CA SER A 53 -14.75 -8.55 -4.93
C SER A 53 -15.73 -7.45 -5.32
N PHE A 54 -15.65 -6.90 -6.54
CA PHE A 54 -16.68 -5.98 -7.01
C PHE A 54 -18.08 -6.61 -7.04
N ILE A 55 -18.18 -7.85 -7.53
CA ILE A 55 -19.45 -8.58 -7.60
C ILE A 55 -20.00 -8.84 -6.20
N GLN A 56 -19.13 -9.22 -5.26
CA GLN A 56 -19.48 -9.42 -3.86
C GLN A 56 -19.94 -8.11 -3.20
N TRP A 57 -19.23 -7.01 -3.43
CA TRP A 57 -19.61 -5.69 -2.93
C TRP A 57 -20.93 -5.21 -3.54
N TYR A 58 -21.20 -5.54 -4.81
CA TYR A 58 -22.47 -5.20 -5.44
C TYR A 58 -23.65 -5.99 -4.85
N GLU A 59 -23.42 -7.24 -4.44
CA GLU A 59 -24.40 -8.08 -3.73
C GLU A 59 -24.66 -7.58 -2.30
N ASP A 60 -23.62 -7.17 -1.59
CA ASP A 60 -23.68 -6.60 -0.25
C ASP A 60 -22.75 -5.39 -0.11
N PRO A 61 -23.26 -4.15 -0.27
CA PRO A 61 -22.45 -2.93 -0.15
C PRO A 61 -21.93 -2.63 1.26
N THR A 62 -22.35 -3.41 2.27
CA THR A 62 -21.80 -3.33 3.63
C THR A 62 -20.60 -4.24 3.83
N SER A 63 -20.31 -5.11 2.85
CA SER A 63 -19.12 -5.96 2.88
C SER A 63 -17.84 -5.12 2.80
N GLN A 64 -16.79 -5.62 3.44
CA GLN A 64 -15.51 -4.94 3.44
C GLN A 64 -14.94 -4.91 2.02
N PRO A 65 -14.55 -3.73 1.49
CA PRO A 65 -13.95 -3.61 0.17
C PRO A 65 -12.70 -4.48 0.04
N TRP A 66 -12.34 -4.85 -1.19
CA TRP A 66 -11.09 -5.53 -1.49
C TRP A 66 -9.89 -4.75 -0.93
N VAL A 67 -9.30 -5.22 0.16
CA VAL A 67 -8.18 -4.54 0.81
C VAL A 67 -6.88 -5.00 0.19
N ALA A 68 -6.15 -4.09 -0.46
CA ALA A 68 -4.84 -4.33 -1.09
C ALA A 68 -3.86 -5.14 -0.23
N ALA A 69 -3.87 -4.95 1.10
CA ALA A 69 -3.05 -5.72 2.04
C ALA A 69 -3.57 -7.16 2.26
N ASP A 70 -4.88 -7.37 2.31
CA ASP A 70 -5.49 -8.69 2.49
C ASP A 70 -5.39 -9.54 1.22
N VAL A 71 -5.35 -8.88 0.06
CA VAL A 71 -5.11 -9.50 -1.26
C VAL A 71 -3.86 -10.37 -1.27
N PHE A 72 -2.77 -9.88 -0.67
CA PHE A 72 -1.54 -10.63 -0.58
C PHE A 72 -1.41 -11.41 0.73
N ALA A 73 -2.23 -11.15 1.74
CA ALA A 73 -2.28 -11.96 2.96
C ALA A 73 -2.71 -13.41 2.68
N ALA A 74 -3.59 -13.61 1.70
CA ALA A 74 -3.97 -14.94 1.19
C ALA A 74 -3.02 -15.48 0.09
N ALA A 75 -2.15 -14.64 -0.46
CA ALA A 75 -1.20 -15.03 -1.51
C ALA A 75 0.07 -15.67 -0.91
N PRO A 76 0.78 -16.53 -1.67
CA PRO A 76 2.07 -17.07 -1.26
C PRO A 76 3.04 -16.01 -0.71
N ARG A 77 3.70 -16.32 0.41
CA ARG A 77 4.64 -15.39 1.08
C ARG A 77 5.78 -14.92 0.18
N GLU A 78 6.12 -15.67 -0.87
CA GLU A 78 7.10 -15.24 -1.87
C GLU A 78 6.63 -14.03 -2.70
N LEU A 79 5.31 -13.86 -2.91
CA LEU A 79 4.74 -12.71 -3.62
C LEU A 79 4.79 -11.44 -2.78
N LEU A 80 4.46 -11.55 -1.49
CA LEU A 80 4.55 -10.46 -0.52
C LEU A 80 5.95 -9.83 -0.45
N ARG A 81 7.00 -10.58 -0.81
CA ARG A 81 8.39 -10.09 -0.82
C ARG A 81 8.86 -9.55 -2.17
N SER A 82 8.13 -9.80 -3.24
CA SER A 82 8.58 -9.54 -4.61
C SER A 82 7.75 -8.52 -5.36
N ILE A 83 6.65 -8.04 -4.79
CA ILE A 83 5.85 -6.94 -5.33
C ILE A 83 5.95 -5.73 -4.40
N SER A 84 6.25 -4.58 -4.99
CA SER A 84 6.27 -3.29 -4.30
C SER A 84 4.86 -2.73 -4.12
N LEU A 85 4.71 -1.79 -3.18
CA LEU A 85 3.45 -1.05 -3.00
C LEU A 85 3.02 -0.32 -4.28
N GLN A 86 3.98 0.14 -5.10
CA GLN A 86 3.71 0.80 -6.37
C GLN A 86 3.12 -0.18 -7.39
N GLU A 87 3.70 -1.37 -7.54
CA GLU A 87 3.20 -2.42 -8.42
C GLU A 87 1.81 -2.91 -7.97
N THR A 88 1.58 -3.03 -6.66
CA THR A 88 0.26 -3.32 -6.09
C THR A 88 -0.77 -2.25 -6.48
N LEU A 89 -0.42 -0.96 -6.39
CA LEU A 89 -1.32 0.12 -6.79
C LEU A 89 -1.63 0.09 -8.29
N GLN A 90 -0.64 -0.19 -9.13
CA GLN A 90 -0.83 -0.33 -10.58
C GLN A 90 -1.77 -1.49 -10.92
N LEU A 91 -1.63 -2.61 -10.23
CA LEU A 91 -2.53 -3.76 -10.37
C LEU A 91 -3.98 -3.40 -10.02
N ILE A 92 -4.19 -2.75 -8.88
CA ILE A 92 -5.53 -2.29 -8.45
C ILE A 92 -6.13 -1.33 -9.47
N HIS A 93 -5.34 -0.38 -9.94
CA HIS A 93 -5.79 0.61 -10.92
C HIS A 93 -6.29 -0.07 -12.21
N VAL A 94 -5.53 -1.02 -12.76
CA VAL A 94 -5.96 -1.76 -13.96
C VAL A 94 -7.23 -2.56 -13.71
N VAL A 95 -7.35 -3.25 -12.57
CA VAL A 95 -8.55 -4.01 -12.21
C VAL A 95 -9.78 -3.11 -12.12
N VAL A 96 -9.67 -1.99 -11.40
CA VAL A 96 -10.77 -1.02 -11.25
C VAL A 96 -11.17 -0.43 -12.59
N GLN A 97 -10.19 -0.01 -13.40
CA GLN A 97 -10.43 0.52 -14.74
C GLN A 97 -11.15 -0.50 -15.63
N MET A 98 -10.76 -1.78 -15.56
CA MET A 98 -11.42 -2.84 -16.34
C MET A 98 -12.86 -3.07 -15.91
N VAL A 99 -13.15 -3.04 -14.61
CA VAL A 99 -14.53 -3.08 -14.10
C VAL A 99 -15.30 -1.89 -14.63
N GLU A 100 -14.76 -0.68 -14.53
CA GLU A 100 -15.43 0.53 -15.01
C GLU A 100 -15.73 0.48 -16.51
N GLU A 101 -14.71 0.28 -17.34
CA GLU A 101 -14.85 0.29 -18.79
C GLU A 101 -15.84 -0.77 -19.29
N ARG A 102 -15.75 -2.00 -18.77
CA ARG A 102 -16.58 -3.12 -19.26
C ARG A 102 -17.98 -3.11 -18.68
N VAL A 103 -18.14 -2.70 -17.42
CA VAL A 103 -19.45 -2.72 -16.76
C VAL A 103 -20.31 -1.56 -17.22
N VAL A 104 -19.75 -0.35 -17.29
CA VAL A 104 -20.51 0.85 -17.65
C VAL A 104 -20.83 0.89 -19.15
N ALA A 105 -19.98 0.30 -20.01
CA ALA A 105 -20.27 0.21 -21.44
C ALA A 105 -21.53 -0.61 -21.74
N GLU A 106 -21.72 -1.74 -21.04
CA GLU A 106 -22.89 -2.61 -21.24
C GLU A 106 -24.11 -2.14 -20.43
N HIS A 107 -23.89 -1.63 -19.22
CA HIS A 107 -24.94 -1.16 -18.32
C HIS A 107 -24.57 0.20 -17.70
N PRO A 108 -24.89 1.31 -18.39
CA PRO A 108 -24.62 2.66 -17.88
C PRO A 108 -25.24 2.94 -16.51
N GLU A 109 -26.35 2.29 -16.15
CA GLU A 109 -26.98 2.43 -14.83
C GLU A 109 -26.11 1.93 -13.67
N LEU A 110 -25.08 1.12 -13.94
CA LEU A 110 -24.13 0.64 -12.91
C LEU A 110 -23.02 1.65 -12.60
N GLN A 111 -22.96 2.79 -13.30
CA GLN A 111 -21.90 3.79 -13.12
C GLN A 111 -21.78 4.26 -11.66
N GLU A 112 -22.90 4.53 -10.98
CA GLU A 112 -22.86 4.96 -9.57
C GLU A 112 -22.28 3.86 -8.66
N ALA A 113 -22.66 2.61 -8.89
CA ALA A 113 -22.16 1.47 -8.12
C ALA A 113 -20.64 1.30 -8.31
N VAL A 114 -20.18 1.38 -9.56
CA VAL A 114 -18.75 1.33 -9.91
C VAL A 114 -17.97 2.47 -9.24
N LEU A 115 -18.48 3.70 -9.28
CA LEU A 115 -17.82 4.86 -8.65
C LEU A 115 -17.70 4.72 -7.13
N ARG A 116 -18.76 4.24 -6.46
CA ARG A 116 -18.75 3.99 -5.01
C ARG A 116 -17.74 2.90 -4.65
N TYR A 117 -17.75 1.78 -5.37
CA TYR A 117 -16.76 0.72 -5.19
C TYR A 117 -15.33 1.23 -5.38
N SER A 118 -15.08 1.95 -6.48
CA SER A 118 -13.75 2.49 -6.81
C SER A 118 -13.23 3.45 -5.74
N ARG A 119 -14.10 4.29 -5.18
CA ARG A 119 -13.78 5.15 -4.04
C ARG A 119 -13.38 4.33 -2.82
N ASP A 120 -14.15 3.31 -2.46
CA ASP A 120 -13.92 2.51 -1.26
C ASP A 120 -12.59 1.72 -1.38
N ILE A 121 -12.29 1.21 -2.58
CA ILE A 121 -11.00 0.59 -2.94
C ILE A 121 -9.85 1.59 -2.82
N ALA A 122 -10.02 2.81 -3.32
CA ALA A 122 -8.99 3.84 -3.26
C ALA A 122 -8.63 4.22 -1.81
N PHE A 123 -9.61 4.35 -0.93
CA PHE A 123 -9.36 4.60 0.50
C PHE A 123 -8.69 3.40 1.17
N SER A 124 -9.05 2.18 0.79
CA SER A 124 -8.38 0.99 1.29
C SER A 124 -6.91 0.93 0.86
N ALA A 125 -6.61 1.25 -0.39
CA ALA A 125 -5.23 1.37 -0.87
C ALA A 125 -4.47 2.48 -0.11
N ALA A 126 -5.11 3.62 0.14
CA ALA A 126 -4.52 4.71 0.92
C ALA A 126 -4.19 4.30 2.37
N ASP A 127 -5.03 3.49 3.03
CA ASP A 127 -4.76 2.96 4.38
C ASP A 127 -3.46 2.13 4.41
N VAL A 128 -3.23 1.31 3.38
CA VAL A 128 -1.99 0.52 3.27
C VAL A 128 -0.76 1.44 3.14
N TYR A 129 -0.85 2.50 2.34
CA TYR A 129 0.22 3.48 2.22
C TYR A 129 0.44 4.26 3.52
N ALA A 130 -0.63 4.64 4.23
CA ALA A 130 -0.54 5.32 5.51
C ALA A 130 0.19 4.44 6.54
N ARG A 131 -0.20 3.17 6.68
CA ARG A 131 0.48 2.21 7.57
C ARG A 131 1.94 2.00 7.20
N ALA A 132 2.26 1.90 5.90
CA ALA A 132 3.63 1.77 5.44
C ALA A 132 4.48 3.01 5.79
N ALA A 133 3.90 4.21 5.68
CA ALA A 133 4.55 5.45 6.07
C ALA A 133 4.75 5.57 7.59
N GLU A 134 3.75 5.18 8.39
CA GLU A 134 3.84 5.15 9.86
C GLU A 134 4.92 4.17 10.34
N ALA A 135 4.96 2.96 9.77
CA ALA A 135 5.97 1.96 10.09
C ALA A 135 7.38 2.47 9.80
N ARG A 136 7.56 3.26 8.75
CA ARG A 136 8.83 3.92 8.45
C ARG A 136 9.19 4.98 9.49
N GLY A 137 8.23 5.79 9.93
CA GLY A 137 8.46 6.75 11.03
C GLY A 137 8.88 6.09 12.34
N LEU A 138 8.28 4.94 12.67
CA LEU A 138 8.66 4.15 13.85
C LEU A 138 10.06 3.52 13.71
N TRP A 139 10.45 3.13 12.50
CA TRP A 139 11.79 2.61 12.22
C TRP A 139 12.87 3.69 12.43
N ASP A 140 12.62 4.90 11.93
CA ASP A 140 13.53 6.04 12.11
C ASP A 140 13.64 6.42 13.59
N ALA A 141 12.52 6.51 14.31
CA ALA A 141 12.51 6.79 15.75
C ALA A 141 13.28 5.73 16.56
N ARG A 142 13.19 4.45 16.16
CA ARG A 142 13.95 3.36 16.79
C ARG A 142 15.45 3.46 16.50
N LEU A 143 15.83 3.80 15.28
CA LEU A 143 17.23 4.05 14.92
C LEU A 143 17.79 5.25 15.69
N GLU A 144 17.02 6.34 15.81
CA GLU A 144 17.40 7.51 16.61
C GLU A 144 17.62 7.14 18.08
N ALA A 145 16.69 6.38 18.69
CA ALA A 145 16.81 5.93 20.07
C ALA A 145 18.06 5.07 20.30
N LEU A 146 18.39 4.16 19.38
CA LEU A 146 19.61 3.36 19.46
C LEU A 146 20.88 4.19 19.33
N VAL A 147 20.88 5.23 18.50
CA VAL A 147 22.02 6.15 18.39
C VAL A 147 22.19 6.94 19.69
N VAL A 148 21.10 7.46 20.27
CA VAL A 148 21.13 8.18 21.55
C VAL A 148 21.63 7.28 22.68
N ASP A 149 21.13 6.04 22.76
CA ASP A 149 21.53 5.06 23.77
C ASP A 149 23.02 4.70 23.67
N SER A 150 23.54 4.45 22.46
CA SER A 150 24.97 4.20 22.25
C SER A 150 25.85 5.41 22.62
N ILE A 151 25.38 6.65 22.40
CA ILE A 151 26.08 7.87 22.82
C ILE A 151 26.10 7.99 24.36
N ILE A 152 24.97 7.76 25.03
CA ILE A 152 24.84 7.86 26.49
C ILE A 152 25.67 6.78 27.19
N SER A 153 25.67 5.56 26.65
CA SER A 153 26.45 4.43 27.18
C SER A 153 27.95 4.53 26.87
N GLY A 154 28.36 5.48 26.03
CA GLY A 154 29.76 5.68 25.64
C GLY A 154 30.29 4.57 24.72
N GLU A 155 29.40 3.85 24.05
CA GLU A 155 29.77 2.81 23.09
C GLU A 155 30.43 3.47 21.86
N THR A 156 31.59 2.98 21.44
CA THR A 156 32.33 3.54 20.28
C THR A 156 32.46 2.50 19.17
N SER A 157 31.33 1.94 18.76
CA SER A 157 31.28 0.94 17.68
C SER A 157 31.14 1.59 16.31
N GLN A 158 31.72 0.96 15.27
CA GLN A 158 31.46 1.34 13.86
C GLN A 158 29.97 1.30 13.50
N GLU A 159 29.15 0.55 14.25
CA GLU A 159 27.71 0.48 14.06
C GLU A 159 27.02 1.83 14.25
N ILE A 160 27.54 2.71 15.11
CA ILE A 160 26.97 4.05 15.32
C ILE A 160 27.08 4.88 14.05
N ASN A 161 28.25 4.88 13.41
CA ASN A 161 28.47 5.61 12.16
C ASN A 161 27.52 5.14 11.06
N SER A 162 27.28 3.82 10.95
CA SER A 162 26.34 3.25 9.98
C SER A 162 24.89 3.68 10.26
N ARG A 163 24.45 3.64 11.54
CA ARG A 163 23.09 4.05 11.95
C ARG A 163 22.86 5.55 11.76
N VAL A 164 23.84 6.39 12.12
CA VAL A 164 23.85 7.84 11.91
C VAL A 164 23.75 8.18 10.43
N ALA A 165 24.53 7.51 9.58
CA ALA A 165 24.47 7.69 8.13
C ALA A 165 23.11 7.28 7.53
N ALA A 166 22.50 6.20 8.04
CA ALA A 166 21.16 5.75 7.62
C ALA A 166 20.05 6.76 7.96
N LEU A 167 20.20 7.51 9.06
CA LEU A 167 19.32 8.64 9.42
C LEU A 167 19.61 9.91 8.61
N GLY A 168 20.60 9.88 7.70
CA GLY A 168 21.00 11.04 6.91
C GLY A 168 21.74 12.11 7.71
N TRP A 169 22.19 11.80 8.92
CA TRP A 169 23.01 12.71 9.74
C TRP A 169 24.41 12.76 9.14
N ARG A 170 24.58 13.65 8.15
CA ARG A 170 25.87 13.93 7.51
C ARG A 170 26.60 14.97 8.34
N ALA A 171 27.29 14.52 9.39
CA ALA A 171 28.14 15.39 10.19
C ALA A 171 29.50 14.74 10.40
N ASP A 172 30.49 15.32 9.74
CA ASP A 172 31.93 15.11 9.94
C ASP A 172 32.50 16.10 10.99
N GLY A 173 31.62 16.85 11.66
CA GLY A 173 31.93 17.82 12.71
C GLY A 173 31.69 17.32 14.14
N GLN A 174 32.02 18.17 15.12
CA GLN A 174 31.79 17.89 16.54
C GLN A 174 30.29 17.94 16.87
N VAL A 175 29.83 16.97 17.67
CA VAL A 175 28.45 16.90 18.17
C VAL A 175 28.42 17.36 19.62
N ALA A 176 27.45 18.21 19.97
CA ALA A 176 27.15 18.58 21.35
C ALA A 176 25.84 17.92 21.79
N VAL A 177 25.82 17.34 22.99
CA VAL A 177 24.64 16.70 23.58
C VAL A 177 24.18 17.50 24.80
N LEU A 178 22.89 17.84 24.85
CA LEU A 178 22.28 18.51 25.99
C LEU A 178 21.26 17.58 26.65
N LEU A 179 21.38 17.41 27.98
CA LEU A 179 20.50 16.59 28.80
C LEU A 179 19.77 17.49 29.80
N GLY A 180 18.46 17.30 29.97
CA GLY A 180 17.63 18.10 30.87
C GLY A 180 16.26 17.46 31.12
N THR A 181 15.48 18.03 32.03
CA THR A 181 14.15 17.52 32.42
C THR A 181 13.03 18.02 31.50
N ARG A 182 12.11 17.10 31.16
CA ARG A 182 10.91 17.24 30.30
C ARG A 182 9.88 18.26 30.85
N LEU A 183 9.27 19.17 30.08
CA LEU A 183 7.92 19.71 30.38
C LEU A 183 6.84 18.81 29.73
N GLU A 184 5.64 18.71 30.32
CA GLU A 184 4.67 17.61 30.07
C GLU A 184 4.18 17.41 28.62
N SER A 185 4.28 18.38 27.72
CA SER A 185 3.91 18.18 26.30
C SER A 185 4.80 18.97 25.35
N PRO A 186 5.79 18.33 24.74
CA PRO A 186 6.66 19.04 23.80
C PRO A 186 6.30 18.78 22.37
N ASP A 187 6.29 19.87 21.64
CA ASP A 187 6.23 19.90 20.20
C ASP A 187 7.68 19.77 19.64
N PRO A 188 8.09 18.57 19.16
CA PRO A 188 9.42 18.39 18.60
C PRO A 188 9.66 19.22 17.33
N ASP A 189 8.62 19.59 16.59
CA ASP A 189 8.75 20.44 15.40
C ASP A 189 9.05 21.89 15.77
N LEU A 190 8.49 22.38 16.88
CA LEU A 190 8.84 23.69 17.44
C LEU A 190 10.32 23.74 17.83
N ILE A 191 10.83 22.69 18.47
CA ILE A 191 12.25 22.59 18.87
C ILE A 191 13.15 22.57 17.63
N ARG A 192 12.84 21.75 16.62
CA ARG A 192 13.58 21.70 15.33
C ARG A 192 13.58 23.07 14.62
N LYS A 193 12.47 23.80 14.67
CA LYS A 193 12.33 25.13 14.06
C LYS A 193 13.18 26.19 14.77
N ILE A 194 13.30 26.13 16.09
CA ILE A 194 14.18 27.02 16.87
C ILE A 194 15.65 26.67 16.58
N ALA A 195 16.01 25.39 16.58
CA ALA A 195 17.37 24.93 16.33
C ALA A 195 17.90 25.31 14.93
N ARG A 196 17.05 25.34 13.90
CA ARG A 196 17.44 25.77 12.53
C ARG A 196 17.70 27.28 12.39
N LYS A 197 17.31 28.09 13.38
CA LYS A 197 17.51 29.55 13.38
C LYS A 197 18.76 29.99 14.14
N LEU A 198 19.44 29.06 14.80
CA LEU A 198 20.74 29.23 15.44
C LEU A 198 21.85 28.81 14.47
#